data_AF-A0A847XNF1-F1
#
_entry.id   AF-A0A847XNF1-F1
#
_cell.length_a   1.000
_cell.length_b   1.000
_cell.length_c   1.000
_cell.angle_alpha   90.00
_cell.angle_beta   90.00
_cell.angle_gamma   90.00
#
_symmetry.space_group_name_H-M   'P 1'
#
loop_
_entity.id
_entity.type
_entity.pdbx_description
1 polymer ?
#
loop_
_entity_poly.entity_id
_entity_poly.type
_entity_poly.pdbx_seq_one_letter_code
_entity_poly.pdbx_strand_id
1 'polypeptide(L)'
;MLQDNLQNGIIVKTKDGFFKLLKNGQLEELPSDDLVVQHNEVLTVKQPEPEVKNETPAEKRATAGFYFTVDDEKDIRALRDDDLEEKNKRIKEFIDKTVESIIRVAEEAGIITLPGQSEPVRRIIFSRLKDIRSLSETKEALASPLVMHNKPLGKKEIELLLTLVEKQRPKVDEAVRTGKITIATEVKAEAVKEELAASRAAVAAAQIPPKEEDFGAKYGETDKGGQHYRHMITGPVEEIKNLSLDDFRKLGANPLEAAGRIWEKINLLEDESLIKRDEGVRAWRQSEICRLYLSMGAESMAEKKTVEQIFLSRKSAGKPFLVPEEFNAIADLNRKLTY
;
A
#
# COMPACT_ATOMS: atom_id res chain seq x y z
N MET A 1 -31.92 34.91 23.97
CA MET A 1 -30.84 35.26 24.93
C MET A 1 -30.17 34.02 25.57
N LEU A 2 -30.08 32.87 24.88
CA LEU A 2 -29.41 31.66 25.40
C LEU A 2 -28.06 31.33 24.75
N GLN A 3 -27.66 32.03 23.67
CA GLN A 3 -26.39 31.76 22.97
C GLN A 3 -25.16 32.38 23.65
N ASP A 4 -25.33 33.41 24.49
CA ASP A 4 -24.20 34.09 25.13
C ASP A 4 -23.67 33.39 26.40
N ASN A 5 -24.47 32.51 27.02
CA ASN A 5 -24.08 31.90 28.30
C ASN A 5 -23.18 30.66 28.18
N LEU A 6 -23.04 30.07 26.99
CA LEU A 6 -22.21 28.90 26.72
C LEU A 6 -20.83 29.22 26.15
N GLN A 7 -20.57 30.48 25.74
CA GLN A 7 -19.33 30.82 25.02
C GLN A 7 -18.06 30.75 25.89
N ASN A 8 -18.17 30.75 27.22
CA ASN A 8 -17.02 30.83 28.15
C ASN A 8 -16.99 29.74 29.24
N GLY A 9 -17.63 28.57 29.03
CA GLY A 9 -17.65 27.48 30.01
C GLY A 9 -17.26 26.13 29.42
N ILE A 10 -16.50 25.32 30.18
CA ILE A 10 -16.11 23.95 29.78
C ILE A 10 -17.09 22.97 30.40
N ILE A 11 -17.69 22.07 29.61
CA ILE A 11 -18.54 21.00 30.16
C ILE A 11 -17.62 19.89 30.69
N VAL A 12 -17.74 19.56 31.98
CA VAL A 12 -16.93 18.54 32.67
C VAL A 12 -17.84 17.43 33.19
N LYS A 13 -17.43 16.18 32.97
CA LYS A 13 -18.09 15.00 33.52
C LYS A 13 -17.52 14.68 34.90
N THR A 14 -18.36 14.69 35.93
CA THR A 14 -17.95 14.33 37.30
C THR A 14 -17.76 12.82 37.45
N LYS A 15 -17.06 12.37 38.50
CA LYS A 15 -16.84 10.95 38.79
C LYS A 15 -18.14 10.17 38.99
N ASP A 16 -19.20 10.87 39.40
CA ASP A 16 -20.55 10.33 39.60
C ASP A 16 -21.36 10.24 38.28
N GLY A 17 -20.77 10.65 37.15
CA GLY A 17 -21.34 10.49 35.82
C GLY A 17 -22.20 11.66 35.32
N PHE A 18 -22.36 12.73 36.11
CA PHE A 18 -23.14 13.92 35.73
C PHE A 18 -22.30 14.94 34.96
N PHE A 19 -22.93 15.67 34.03
CA PHE A 19 -22.28 16.76 33.31
C PHE A 19 -22.59 18.10 33.99
N LYS A 20 -21.55 18.86 34.30
CA LYS A 20 -21.63 20.21 34.90
C LYS A 20 -20.83 21.20 34.06
N LEU A 21 -21.21 22.47 34.12
CA LEU A 21 -20.50 23.55 33.42
C LEU A 21 -19.45 24.15 34.36
N LEU A 22 -18.18 24.10 33.97
CA LEU A 22 -17.08 24.76 34.67
C LEU A 22 -16.89 26.17 34.10
N LYS A 23 -17.24 27.18 34.89
CA LYS A 23 -17.08 28.60 34.54
C LYS A 23 -16.34 29.31 35.67
N ASN A 24 -15.28 30.04 35.36
CA ASN A 24 -14.46 30.79 36.33
C ASN A 24 -13.98 29.97 37.56
N GLY A 25 -13.72 28.66 37.38
CA GLY A 25 -13.24 27.77 38.44
C GLY A 25 -14.32 27.20 39.36
N GLN A 26 -15.60 27.46 39.11
CA GLN A 26 -16.73 26.88 39.83
C GLN A 26 -17.59 26.00 38.92
N LEU A 27 -18.13 24.91 39.48
CA LEU A 27 -18.99 23.96 38.77
C LEU A 27 -20.46 24.36 38.99
N GLU A 28 -21.13 24.75 37.91
CA GLU A 28 -22.56 25.08 37.87
C GLU A 28 -23.38 23.95 37.22
N GLU A 29 -24.65 23.84 37.58
CA GLU A 29 -25.57 22.87 36.98
C GLU A 29 -26.07 23.37 35.62
N LEU A 30 -26.18 22.45 34.66
CA LEU A 30 -26.70 22.78 33.33
C LEU A 30 -28.20 23.10 33.45
N PRO A 31 -28.67 24.28 32.98
CA PRO A 31 -30.09 24.56 32.94
C PRO A 31 -30.77 23.54 32.01
N SER A 32 -31.57 22.68 32.62
CA SER A 32 -32.16 21.48 32.01
C SER A 32 -33.64 21.68 31.75
N ASP A 33 -34.03 22.75 31.05
CA ASP A 33 -35.41 22.90 30.57
C ASP A 33 -35.48 23.74 29.30
N ASP A 34 -36.40 23.34 28.42
CA ASP A 34 -36.74 23.88 27.09
C ASP A 34 -35.92 23.39 25.88
N LEU A 35 -35.80 22.06 25.75
CA LEU A 35 -35.71 21.41 24.43
C LEU A 35 -37.11 21.30 23.79
N VAL A 36 -37.70 22.43 23.42
CA VAL A 36 -38.87 22.45 22.53
C VAL A 36 -38.39 22.76 21.12
N VAL A 37 -38.27 21.72 20.31
CA VAL A 37 -38.07 21.84 18.86
C VAL A 37 -39.38 22.34 18.26
N GLN A 38 -39.41 23.58 17.77
CA GLN A 38 -40.44 24.03 16.84
C GLN A 38 -39.88 24.11 15.42
N HIS A 39 -40.61 23.45 14.53
CA HIS A 39 -40.37 23.31 13.11
C HIS A 39 -40.46 24.62 12.33
N ASN A 40 -39.66 24.68 11.25
CA ASN A 40 -39.87 25.40 10.00
C ASN A 40 -40.21 26.88 10.06
N GLU A 41 -39.24 27.71 9.69
CA GLU A 41 -39.50 28.83 8.78
C GLU A 41 -38.24 29.18 7.97
N VAL A 42 -38.37 29.09 6.65
CA VAL A 42 -37.36 29.50 5.67
C VAL A 42 -37.37 31.03 5.64
N LEU A 43 -36.31 31.65 6.18
CA LEU A 43 -36.10 33.09 6.04
C LEU A 43 -34.94 33.35 5.08
N THR A 44 -35.29 33.92 3.93
CA THR A 44 -34.40 34.44 2.90
C THR A 44 -33.53 35.56 3.48
N VAL A 45 -32.21 35.35 3.57
CA VAL A 45 -31.26 36.41 3.96
C VAL A 45 -30.66 37.01 2.70
N LYS A 46 -31.00 38.29 2.43
CA LYS A 46 -30.28 39.17 1.50
C LYS A 46 -28.83 39.30 1.97
N GLN A 47 -27.87 39.02 1.08
CA GLN A 47 -26.46 39.37 1.30
C GLN A 47 -26.29 40.90 1.27
N PRO A 48 -25.67 41.53 2.29
CA PRO A 48 -25.05 42.84 2.13
C PRO A 48 -23.62 42.69 1.59
N GLU A 49 -23.28 43.56 0.64
CA GLU A 49 -21.94 43.77 0.08
C GLU A 49 -20.86 43.94 1.16
N PRO A 50 -19.64 43.39 0.96
CA PRO A 50 -18.56 43.57 1.92
C PRO A 50 -17.87 44.93 1.71
N GLU A 51 -18.02 45.83 2.69
CA GLU A 51 -17.11 46.96 2.87
C GLU A 51 -15.72 46.45 3.29
N VAL A 52 -14.72 46.74 2.46
CA VAL A 52 -13.31 46.47 2.77
C VAL A 52 -12.83 47.46 3.83
N LYS A 53 -12.66 47.00 5.07
CA LYS A 53 -11.91 47.71 6.11
C LYS A 53 -10.49 47.18 6.17
N ASN A 54 -9.54 48.07 5.91
CA ASN A 54 -8.11 47.84 6.10
C ASN A 54 -7.82 47.70 7.59
N GLU A 55 -7.49 46.49 8.03
CA GLU A 55 -6.96 46.24 9.37
C GLU A 55 -5.46 45.92 9.29
N THR A 56 -4.68 46.70 10.03
CA THR A 56 -3.25 46.58 10.31
C THR A 56 -2.88 45.23 10.95
N PRO A 57 -1.57 44.84 10.96
CA PRO A 57 -1.12 43.49 11.25
C PRO A 57 -1.55 43.00 12.64
N ALA A 58 -2.59 42.17 12.67
CA ALA A 58 -3.12 41.58 13.90
C ALA A 58 -2.15 40.50 14.41
N GLU A 59 -1.88 40.57 15.71
CA GLU A 59 -1.21 39.53 16.50
C GLU A 59 -1.73 38.14 16.15
N LYS A 60 -0.79 37.20 15.99
CA LYS A 60 -1.03 35.78 15.71
C LYS A 60 -1.98 35.21 16.75
N ARG A 61 -3.26 35.07 16.40
CA ARG A 61 -4.21 34.27 17.18
C ARG A 61 -3.78 32.81 17.04
N ALA A 62 -3.55 32.15 18.17
CA ALA A 62 -3.18 30.75 18.22
C ALA A 62 -4.33 29.89 17.68
N THR A 63 -4.27 29.56 16.39
CA THR A 63 -5.10 28.52 15.80
C THR A 63 -4.62 27.17 16.29
N ALA A 64 -5.54 26.24 16.56
CA ALA A 64 -5.22 24.87 16.91
C ALA A 64 -4.18 24.30 15.93
N GLY A 65 -3.14 23.62 16.44
CA GLY A 65 -1.90 23.25 15.73
C GLY A 65 -2.03 22.19 14.63
N PHE A 66 -3.10 22.26 13.83
CA PHE A 66 -3.40 21.33 12.75
C PHE A 66 -4.14 22.04 11.61
N TYR A 67 -3.66 23.19 11.17
CA TYR A 67 -4.11 23.82 9.94
C TYR A 67 -2.88 24.19 9.11
N PHE A 68 -2.77 23.61 7.92
CA PHE A 68 -1.74 23.97 6.95
C PHE A 68 -2.05 25.35 6.40
N THR A 69 -1.17 26.30 6.66
CA THR A 69 -1.14 27.66 6.14
C THR A 69 -0.25 27.73 4.91
N VAL A 70 -0.42 28.77 4.09
CA VAL A 70 0.44 29.03 2.92
C VAL A 70 1.91 29.25 3.33
N ASP A 71 2.16 29.61 4.59
CA ASP A 71 3.52 29.71 5.12
C ASP A 71 4.12 28.32 5.45
N ASP A 72 3.31 27.32 5.80
CA ASP A 72 3.79 25.93 5.97
C ASP A 72 4.30 25.35 4.64
N GLU A 73 3.76 25.78 3.49
CA GLU A 73 4.29 25.40 2.18
C GLU A 73 5.71 25.97 1.94
N LYS A 74 6.00 27.17 2.45
CA LYS A 74 7.35 27.76 2.35
C LYS A 74 8.33 27.07 3.29
N ASP A 75 7.87 26.68 4.49
CA ASP A 75 8.69 25.93 5.44
C ASP A 75 9.02 24.53 4.89
N ILE A 76 8.06 23.87 4.24
CA ILE A 76 8.32 22.61 3.51
C ILE A 76 9.34 22.82 2.38
N ARG A 77 9.26 23.93 1.63
CA ARG A 77 10.24 24.25 0.57
C ARG A 77 11.63 24.54 1.13
N ALA A 78 11.75 25.12 2.32
CA ALA A 78 13.03 25.35 2.99
C ALA A 78 13.64 24.07 3.58
N LEU A 79 12.82 23.05 3.84
CA LEU A 79 13.24 21.70 4.25
C LEU A 79 13.53 20.78 3.05
N ARG A 80 13.35 21.24 1.80
CA ARG A 80 13.81 20.51 0.61
C ARG A 80 15.33 20.57 0.57
N ASP A 81 15.94 19.46 0.90
CA ASP A 81 17.38 19.30 0.81
C ASP A 81 17.75 19.09 -0.67
N ASP A 82 18.14 20.17 -1.34
CA ASP A 82 18.51 20.18 -2.77
C ASP A 82 19.59 19.14 -3.09
N ASP A 83 20.48 18.84 -2.13
CA ASP A 83 21.51 17.80 -2.26
C ASP A 83 20.91 16.38 -2.32
N LEU A 84 19.80 16.12 -1.63
CA LEU A 84 19.07 14.85 -1.69
C LEU A 84 18.31 14.71 -3.02
N GLU A 85 17.69 15.78 -3.53
CA GLU A 85 17.04 15.77 -4.85
C GLU A 85 18.06 15.51 -5.97
N GLU A 86 19.24 16.15 -5.90
CA GLU A 86 20.28 15.95 -6.91
C GLU A 86 20.88 14.53 -6.85
N LYS A 87 21.07 13.96 -5.66
CA LYS A 87 21.49 12.54 -5.49
C LYS A 87 20.44 11.58 -6.07
N ASN A 88 19.16 11.79 -5.78
CA ASN A 88 18.08 10.96 -6.30
C ASN A 88 17.98 11.03 -7.83
N LYS A 89 18.20 12.21 -8.40
CA LYS A 89 18.26 12.41 -9.85
C LYS A 89 19.42 11.63 -10.48
N ARG A 90 20.63 11.71 -9.90
CA ARG A 90 21.81 10.97 -10.37
C ARG A 90 21.64 9.45 -10.29
N ILE A 91 21.02 8.95 -9.21
CA ILE A 91 20.69 7.53 -9.05
C ILE A 91 19.70 7.09 -10.12
N LYS A 92 18.65 7.88 -10.38
CA LYS A 92 17.67 7.59 -11.43
C LYS A 92 18.33 7.52 -12.81
N GLU A 93 19.17 8.49 -13.15
CA GLU A 93 19.91 8.51 -14.41
C GLU A 93 20.86 7.30 -14.57
N PHE A 94 21.46 6.84 -13.48
CA PHE A 94 22.30 5.64 -13.49
C PHE A 94 21.50 4.36 -13.73
N ILE A 95 20.34 4.22 -13.09
CA ILE A 95 19.42 3.10 -13.31
C ILE A 95 18.93 3.12 -14.75
N ASP A 96 18.49 4.27 -15.26
CA ASP A 96 18.04 4.42 -16.64
C ASP A 96 19.12 4.00 -17.64
N LYS A 97 20.39 4.41 -17.45
CA LYS A 97 21.53 3.98 -18.30
C LYS A 97 21.78 2.47 -18.22
N THR A 98 21.66 1.89 -17.03
CA THR A 98 21.86 0.45 -16.82
C THR A 98 20.77 -0.35 -17.53
N VAL A 99 19.51 0.07 -17.39
CA VAL A 99 18.36 -0.53 -18.09
C VAL A 99 18.58 -0.46 -19.60
N GLU A 100 18.99 0.69 -20.13
CA GLU A 100 19.28 0.87 -21.55
C GLU A 100 20.37 -0.10 -22.05
N SER A 101 21.43 -0.28 -21.26
CA SER A 101 22.48 -1.25 -21.60
C SER A 101 21.97 -2.69 -21.64
N ILE A 102 21.04 -3.06 -20.74
CA ILE A 102 20.46 -4.40 -20.68
C ILE A 102 19.53 -4.63 -21.87
N ILE A 103 18.75 -3.62 -22.26
CA ILE A 103 17.89 -3.66 -23.44
C ILE A 103 18.73 -3.82 -24.71
N ARG A 104 19.81 -3.03 -24.86
CA ARG A 104 20.71 -3.15 -26.02
C ARG A 104 21.29 -4.56 -26.16
N VAL A 105 21.77 -5.15 -25.05
CA VAL A 105 22.27 -6.53 -25.04
C VAL A 105 21.16 -7.54 -25.35
N ALA A 106 19.92 -7.30 -24.88
CA ALA A 106 18.79 -8.15 -25.18
C ALA A 106 18.33 -8.07 -26.65
N GLU A 107 18.43 -6.89 -27.28
CA GLU A 107 18.19 -6.68 -28.71
C GLU A 107 19.28 -7.36 -29.55
N GLU A 108 20.56 -7.17 -29.21
CA GLU A 108 21.70 -7.83 -29.87
C GLU A 108 21.65 -9.36 -29.78
N ALA A 109 21.14 -9.89 -28.66
CA ALA A 109 20.94 -11.33 -28.44
C ALA A 109 19.68 -11.88 -29.14
N GLY A 110 18.90 -11.05 -29.83
CA GLY A 110 17.67 -11.45 -30.52
C GLY A 110 16.50 -11.80 -29.59
N ILE A 111 16.59 -11.45 -28.30
CA ILE A 111 15.56 -11.71 -27.28
C ILE A 111 14.36 -10.79 -27.49
N ILE A 112 14.61 -9.54 -27.88
CA ILE A 112 13.59 -8.54 -28.18
C ILE A 112 13.54 -8.42 -29.70
N THR A 113 12.52 -8.99 -30.33
CA THR A 113 12.49 -9.13 -31.80
C THR A 113 11.61 -8.08 -32.49
N LEU A 114 10.84 -7.25 -31.77
CA LEU A 114 9.95 -6.25 -32.39
C LEU A 114 10.05 -4.83 -31.79
N PRO A 115 9.94 -3.79 -32.65
CA PRO A 115 9.75 -2.42 -32.21
C PRO A 115 8.40 -2.31 -31.48
N GLY A 116 8.45 -2.19 -30.15
CA GLY A 116 7.27 -2.16 -29.27
C GLY A 116 7.38 -3.03 -28.02
N GLN A 117 8.33 -3.97 -27.97
CA GLN A 117 8.60 -4.79 -26.78
C GLN A 117 9.60 -4.15 -25.81
N SER A 118 10.40 -3.19 -26.28
CA SER A 118 11.41 -2.49 -25.49
C SER A 118 10.80 -1.71 -24.31
N GLU A 119 9.66 -1.03 -24.51
CA GLU A 119 9.01 -0.21 -23.47
C GLU A 119 8.43 -1.04 -22.30
N PRO A 120 7.65 -2.12 -22.53
CA PRO A 120 7.23 -3.02 -21.46
C PRO A 120 8.41 -3.64 -20.72
N VAL A 121 9.42 -4.13 -21.45
CA VAL A 121 10.63 -4.73 -20.87
C VAL A 121 11.38 -3.69 -20.03
N ARG A 122 11.55 -2.46 -20.53
CA ARG A 122 12.15 -1.33 -19.81
C ARG A 122 11.47 -1.09 -18.48
N ARG A 123 10.14 -0.98 -18.47
CA ARG A 123 9.36 -0.77 -17.23
C ARG A 123 9.52 -1.91 -16.24
N ILE A 124 9.52 -3.15 -16.74
CA ILE A 124 9.65 -4.34 -15.92
C ILE A 124 11.04 -4.44 -15.28
N ILE A 125 12.10 -4.25 -16.08
CA ILE A 125 13.48 -4.28 -15.60
C ILE A 125 13.75 -3.12 -14.63
N PHE A 126 13.27 -1.91 -14.95
CA PHE A 126 13.41 -0.75 -14.08
C PHE A 126 12.78 -1.01 -12.70
N SER A 127 11.59 -1.61 -12.67
CA SER A 127 10.90 -1.96 -11.42
C SER A 127 11.65 -3.05 -10.63
N ARG A 128 12.28 -4.01 -11.32
CA ARG A 128 13.10 -5.05 -10.69
C ARG A 128 14.40 -4.47 -10.09
N LEU A 129 15.08 -3.56 -10.81
CA LEU A 129 16.32 -2.92 -10.35
C LEU A 129 16.10 -1.94 -9.19
N LYS A 130 14.89 -1.39 -9.04
CA LYS A 130 14.49 -0.58 -7.88
C LYS A 130 13.96 -1.40 -6.71
N ASP A 131 14.03 -2.73 -6.79
CA ASP A 131 13.49 -3.67 -5.79
C ASP A 131 11.98 -3.51 -5.52
N ILE A 132 11.23 -2.95 -6.49
CA ILE A 132 9.77 -2.81 -6.42
C ILE A 132 9.08 -4.12 -6.81
N ARG A 133 9.74 -4.94 -7.64
CA ARG A 133 9.20 -6.20 -8.19
C ARG A 133 10.07 -7.40 -7.81
N SER A 134 9.45 -8.51 -7.40
CA SER A 134 10.15 -9.76 -7.08
C SER A 134 10.61 -10.52 -8.33
N LEU A 135 11.48 -11.52 -8.18
CA LEU A 135 11.97 -12.35 -9.29
C LEU A 135 10.81 -13.11 -9.98
N SER A 136 9.89 -13.64 -9.17
CA SER A 136 8.72 -14.38 -9.64
C SER A 136 7.74 -13.46 -10.39
N GLU A 137 7.45 -12.27 -9.84
CA GLU A 137 6.62 -11.26 -10.52
C GLU A 137 7.26 -10.75 -11.81
N THR A 138 8.59 -10.64 -11.85
CA THR A 138 9.32 -10.24 -13.07
C THR A 138 9.16 -11.30 -14.16
N LYS A 139 9.29 -12.58 -13.80
CA LYS A 139 9.07 -13.70 -14.72
C LYS A 139 7.64 -13.73 -15.24
N GLU A 140 6.66 -13.52 -14.37
CA GLU A 140 5.25 -13.48 -14.74
C GLU A 140 4.90 -12.27 -15.62
N ALA A 141 5.42 -11.08 -15.30
CA ALA A 141 5.21 -9.88 -16.10
C ALA A 141 5.82 -10.00 -17.51
N LEU A 142 6.98 -10.65 -17.64
CA LEU A 142 7.60 -10.91 -18.94
C LEU A 142 6.87 -12.02 -19.73
N ALA A 143 6.24 -12.97 -19.03
CA ALA A 143 5.44 -14.05 -19.61
C ALA A 143 3.98 -13.66 -19.88
N SER A 144 3.51 -12.54 -19.34
CA SER A 144 2.11 -12.12 -19.44
C SER A 144 1.82 -11.48 -20.80
N PRO A 145 0.85 -11.99 -21.57
CA PRO A 145 0.44 -11.38 -22.84
C PRO A 145 -0.09 -9.95 -22.63
N LEU A 146 -0.76 -9.67 -21.52
CA LEU A 146 -1.37 -8.36 -21.27
C LEU A 146 -0.31 -7.26 -21.07
N VAL A 147 0.77 -7.59 -20.37
CA VAL A 147 1.86 -6.65 -20.10
C VAL A 147 2.77 -6.51 -21.33
N MET A 148 2.93 -7.58 -22.11
CA MET A 148 3.75 -7.62 -23.31
C MET A 148 2.97 -7.35 -24.61
N HIS A 149 1.90 -6.56 -24.58
CA HIS A 149 1.09 -6.18 -25.75
C HIS A 149 0.73 -7.36 -26.67
N ASN A 150 0.23 -8.44 -26.08
CA ASN A 150 -0.15 -9.72 -26.70
C ASN A 150 1.01 -10.55 -27.28
N LYS A 151 2.26 -10.27 -26.91
CA LYS A 151 3.41 -11.06 -27.34
C LYS A 151 4.38 -11.36 -26.18
N PRO A 152 4.09 -12.38 -25.36
CA PRO A 152 4.92 -12.75 -24.21
C PRO A 152 6.29 -13.28 -24.65
N LEU A 153 7.29 -13.11 -23.80
CA LEU A 153 8.62 -13.69 -24.04
C LEU A 153 8.60 -15.19 -23.76
N GLY A 154 9.41 -15.94 -24.51
CA GLY A 154 9.63 -17.36 -24.29
C GLY A 154 10.38 -17.63 -22.98
N LYS A 155 10.19 -18.82 -22.40
CA LYS A 155 10.85 -19.20 -21.13
C LYS A 155 12.37 -19.02 -21.14
N LYS A 156 13.02 -19.32 -22.27
CA LYS A 156 14.48 -19.18 -22.46
C LYS A 156 14.93 -17.72 -22.52
N GLU A 157 14.14 -16.87 -23.17
CA GLU A 157 14.37 -15.43 -23.29
C GLU A 157 14.26 -14.74 -21.92
N ILE A 158 13.26 -15.14 -21.14
CA ILE A 158 13.04 -14.63 -19.78
C ILE A 158 14.20 -15.00 -18.86
N GLU A 159 14.67 -16.25 -18.90
CA GLU A 159 15.79 -16.70 -18.07
C GLU A 159 17.10 -15.98 -18.42
N LEU A 160 17.37 -15.75 -19.70
CA LEU A 160 18.54 -15.02 -20.16
C LEU A 160 18.50 -13.54 -19.74
N LEU A 161 17.34 -12.90 -19.90
CA LEU A 161 17.13 -11.51 -19.48
C LEU A 161 17.25 -11.36 -17.95
N LEU A 162 16.68 -12.29 -17.20
CA LEU A 162 16.75 -12.29 -15.74
C LEU A 162 18.20 -12.48 -15.25
N THR A 163 18.98 -13.33 -15.92
CA THR A 163 20.41 -13.53 -15.61
C THR A 163 21.22 -12.24 -15.82
N LEU A 164 20.91 -11.48 -16.89
CA LEU A 164 21.54 -10.18 -17.15
C LEU A 164 21.17 -9.13 -16.10
N VAL A 165 19.91 -9.12 -15.64
CA VAL A 165 19.41 -8.19 -14.63
C VAL A 165 20.03 -8.47 -13.26
N GLU A 166 20.02 -9.72 -12.80
CA GLU A 166 20.60 -10.08 -11.50
C GLU A 166 22.13 -9.85 -11.45
N LYS A 167 22.82 -9.93 -12.59
CA LYS A 167 24.24 -9.58 -12.70
C LYS A 167 24.54 -8.09 -12.47
N GLN A 168 23.62 -7.21 -12.86
CA GLN A 168 23.79 -5.75 -12.70
C GLN A 168 23.16 -5.21 -11.41
N ARG A 169 22.21 -5.95 -10.80
CA ARG A 169 21.55 -5.60 -9.53
C ARG A 169 22.48 -5.20 -8.39
N PRO A 170 23.55 -5.95 -8.04
CA PRO A 170 24.43 -5.56 -6.92
C PRO A 170 25.13 -4.21 -7.15
N LYS A 171 25.37 -3.82 -8.41
CA LYS A 171 25.95 -2.51 -8.74
C LYS A 171 24.95 -1.38 -8.57
N VAL A 172 23.67 -1.63 -8.87
CA VAL A 172 22.59 -0.69 -8.65
C VAL A 172 22.32 -0.54 -7.15
N ASP A 173 22.30 -1.64 -6.40
CA ASP A 173 22.12 -1.63 -4.94
C ASP A 173 23.28 -0.89 -4.24
N GLU A 174 24.52 -1.08 -4.70
CA GLU A 174 25.68 -0.35 -4.19
C GLU A 174 25.59 1.15 -4.49
N ALA A 175 25.14 1.54 -5.69
CA ALA A 175 24.95 2.94 -6.06
C ALA A 175 23.81 3.61 -5.26
N VAL A 176 22.73 2.89 -4.99
CA VAL A 176 21.61 3.36 -4.14
C VAL A 176 22.05 3.48 -2.68
N ARG A 177 22.89 2.56 -2.18
CA ARG A 177 23.35 2.54 -0.78
C ARG A 177 24.48 3.54 -0.48
N THR A 178 25.42 3.72 -1.41
CA THR A 178 26.65 4.51 -1.16
C THR A 178 26.63 5.89 -1.80
N GLY A 179 25.71 6.16 -2.72
CA GLY A 179 25.66 7.41 -3.50
C GLY A 179 26.87 7.64 -4.40
N LYS A 180 27.80 6.68 -4.49
CA LYS A 180 28.97 6.71 -5.38
C LYS A 180 28.66 5.89 -6.62
N ILE A 181 28.70 6.55 -7.77
CA ILE A 181 28.41 5.95 -9.08
C ILE A 181 29.72 5.58 -9.74
N THR A 182 30.04 4.29 -9.80
CA THR A 182 31.19 3.75 -10.53
C THR A 182 30.72 3.24 -11.89
N ILE A 183 30.91 4.04 -12.95
CA ILE A 183 30.68 3.60 -14.32
C ILE A 183 31.97 2.92 -14.80
N ALA A 184 32.00 1.58 -14.84
CA ALA A 184 33.07 0.85 -15.52
C ALA A 184 32.60 -0.48 -16.12
N THR A 185 32.63 -0.46 -17.45
CA THR A 185 33.00 -1.51 -18.43
C THR A 185 32.07 -2.69 -18.74
N GLU A 186 31.85 -2.82 -20.05
CA GLU A 186 31.08 -3.81 -20.80
C GLU A 186 31.41 -5.26 -20.42
N VAL A 187 30.38 -6.07 -20.25
CA VAL A 187 30.50 -7.50 -19.98
C VAL A 187 30.60 -8.23 -21.32
N LYS A 188 31.81 -8.66 -21.70
CA LYS A 188 32.03 -9.59 -22.82
C LYS A 188 31.56 -11.00 -22.48
N ALA A 189 30.97 -11.67 -23.47
CA ALA A 189 30.22 -12.92 -23.38
C ALA A 189 31.06 -14.21 -23.18
N GLU A 190 32.38 -14.15 -23.23
CA GLU A 190 33.22 -15.36 -23.30
C GLU A 190 33.58 -15.97 -21.94
N ALA A 191 33.60 -15.19 -20.86
CA ALA A 191 33.97 -15.68 -19.53
C ALA A 191 32.89 -16.53 -18.82
N VAL A 192 31.66 -16.57 -19.35
CA VAL A 192 30.51 -17.22 -18.70
C VAL A 192 30.47 -18.74 -18.94
N LYS A 193 31.19 -19.25 -19.95
CA LYS A 193 31.14 -20.69 -20.28
C LYS A 193 32.00 -21.57 -19.37
N GLU A 194 33.06 -21.04 -18.79
CA GLU A 194 34.04 -21.86 -18.05
C GLU A 194 33.65 -22.05 -16.57
N GLU A 195 32.95 -21.08 -15.96
CA GLU A 195 32.55 -21.13 -14.54
C GLU A 195 31.25 -21.93 -14.29
N LEU A 196 30.44 -22.16 -15.33
CA LEU A 196 29.20 -22.94 -15.28
C LEU A 196 29.45 -24.45 -15.11
N ALA A 197 30.65 -24.93 -15.46
CA ALA A 197 31.03 -26.34 -15.31
C ALA A 197 31.40 -26.69 -13.86
N ALA A 198 31.95 -25.75 -13.08
CA ALA A 198 32.41 -25.99 -11.71
C ALA A 198 31.27 -25.90 -10.67
N SER A 199 30.31 -25.01 -10.86
CA SER A 199 29.19 -24.79 -9.91
C SER A 199 28.14 -25.91 -9.92
N ARG A 200 28.06 -26.70 -10.99
CA ARG A 200 27.11 -27.81 -11.12
C ARG A 200 27.43 -29.03 -10.24
N ALA A 201 28.65 -29.12 -9.69
CA ALA A 201 29.07 -30.21 -8.80
C ALA A 201 28.78 -29.95 -7.30
N ALA A 202 28.60 -28.69 -6.88
CA ALA A 202 28.51 -28.33 -5.46
C ALA A 202 27.06 -28.28 -4.90
N VAL A 203 26.05 -28.18 -5.76
CA VAL A 203 24.63 -27.99 -5.33
C VAL A 203 23.90 -29.33 -5.07
N ALA A 204 24.57 -30.47 -5.24
CA ALA A 204 23.94 -31.79 -5.10
C ALA A 204 23.79 -32.29 -3.64
N ALA A 205 24.22 -31.56 -2.61
CA ALA A 205 24.38 -32.11 -1.26
C ALA A 205 23.66 -31.39 -0.09
N ALA A 206 22.75 -30.44 -0.32
CA ALA A 206 22.03 -29.78 0.77
C ALA A 206 20.53 -29.65 0.50
N GLN A 207 19.80 -30.74 0.72
CA GLN A 207 18.34 -30.73 0.86
C GLN A 207 17.99 -30.73 2.36
N ILE A 208 17.30 -29.68 2.81
CA ILE A 208 16.43 -29.74 3.99
C ILE A 208 15.06 -29.25 3.50
N PRO A 209 14.02 -30.10 3.48
CA PRO A 209 12.68 -29.69 3.03
C PRO A 209 11.94 -28.94 4.16
N PRO A 210 11.20 -27.86 3.88
CA PRO A 210 10.18 -27.38 4.80
C PRO A 210 8.95 -28.28 4.68
N LYS A 211 8.47 -28.77 5.82
CA LYS A 211 7.20 -29.50 5.93
C LYS A 211 6.05 -28.56 5.58
N GLU A 212 5.29 -28.88 4.54
CA GLU A 212 3.96 -28.32 4.31
C GLU A 212 2.99 -29.03 5.28
N GLU A 213 2.53 -28.32 6.31
CA GLU A 213 1.37 -28.75 7.08
C GLU A 213 0.10 -28.28 6.36
N ASP A 214 -0.79 -29.21 6.02
CA ASP A 214 -2.05 -28.91 5.34
C ASP A 214 -3.01 -28.18 6.29
N PHE A 215 -3.05 -26.85 6.18
CA PHE A 215 -3.89 -25.98 7.02
C PHE A 215 -5.38 -25.96 6.60
N GLY A 216 -5.75 -26.61 5.50
CA GLY A 216 -7.13 -26.86 5.10
C GLY A 216 -7.90 -25.67 4.49
N ALA A 217 -7.23 -24.54 4.21
CA ALA A 217 -7.83 -23.44 3.47
C ALA A 217 -7.70 -23.68 1.96
N LYS A 218 -8.83 -23.91 1.28
CA LYS A 218 -8.83 -24.09 -0.17
C LYS A 218 -8.80 -22.74 -0.88
N TYR A 219 -7.83 -22.58 -1.76
CA TYR A 219 -7.69 -21.43 -2.65
C TYR A 219 -7.95 -21.83 -4.10
N GLY A 220 -8.60 -20.97 -4.86
CA GLY A 220 -8.70 -21.11 -6.31
C GLY A 220 -9.48 -22.31 -6.86
N GLU A 221 -10.30 -23.01 -6.06
CA GLU A 221 -11.12 -24.13 -6.54
C GLU A 221 -12.29 -23.59 -7.41
N THR A 222 -11.96 -23.25 -8.66
CA THR A 222 -12.92 -23.00 -9.73
C THR A 222 -12.80 -24.16 -10.71
N ASP A 223 -13.84 -24.99 -10.75
CA ASP A 223 -14.05 -25.95 -11.82
C ASP A 223 -14.21 -25.12 -13.11
N LYS A 224 -13.15 -25.10 -13.92
CA LYS A 224 -13.02 -24.44 -15.24
C LYS A 224 -12.83 -22.92 -15.21
N GLY A 225 -11.63 -22.52 -15.66
CA GLY A 225 -11.41 -21.30 -16.45
C GLY A 225 -11.48 -19.99 -15.67
N GLY A 226 -10.35 -19.30 -15.59
CA GLY A 226 -10.25 -17.99 -14.95
C GLY A 226 -11.28 -16.97 -15.43
N GLN A 227 -11.47 -15.96 -14.56
CA GLN A 227 -12.32 -14.78 -14.70
C GLN A 227 -13.79 -15.03 -14.33
N HIS A 228 -14.19 -14.60 -13.13
CA HIS A 228 -14.79 -13.29 -12.89
C HIS A 228 -15.17 -13.25 -11.40
N TYR A 229 -14.53 -12.37 -10.63
CA TYR A 229 -15.19 -11.87 -9.44
C TYR A 229 -16.51 -11.29 -9.89
N ARG A 230 -17.61 -11.86 -9.41
CA ARG A 230 -18.94 -11.33 -9.73
C ARG A 230 -18.97 -9.93 -9.14
N HIS A 231 -18.82 -8.91 -9.98
CA HIS A 231 -19.07 -7.54 -9.60
C HIS A 231 -20.47 -7.54 -8.99
N MET A 232 -20.53 -7.36 -7.68
CA MET A 232 -21.79 -7.12 -7.01
C MET A 232 -22.34 -5.83 -7.60
N ILE A 233 -23.66 -5.61 -7.55
CA ILE A 233 -24.30 -4.39 -8.06
C ILE A 233 -23.97 -3.16 -7.15
N THR A 234 -22.85 -3.24 -6.44
CA THR A 234 -22.37 -2.27 -5.46
C THR A 234 -21.07 -1.67 -5.99
N GLY A 235 -20.84 -0.39 -5.76
CA GLY A 235 -19.62 0.26 -6.24
C GLY A 235 -18.33 -0.32 -5.64
N PRO A 236 -17.15 0.01 -6.19
CA PRO A 236 -15.87 -0.60 -5.79
C PRO A 236 -15.55 -0.47 -4.28
N VAL A 237 -15.94 0.64 -3.66
CA VAL A 237 -15.79 0.89 -2.22
C VAL A 237 -16.67 -0.06 -1.39
N GLU A 238 -17.92 -0.25 -1.80
CA GLU A 238 -18.85 -1.15 -1.11
C GLU A 238 -18.47 -2.63 -1.32
N GLU A 239 -17.91 -2.98 -2.48
CA GLU A 239 -17.34 -4.31 -2.70
C GLU A 239 -16.19 -4.61 -1.72
N ILE A 240 -15.29 -3.64 -1.48
CA ILE A 240 -14.19 -3.81 -0.51
C ILE A 240 -14.73 -3.94 0.93
N LYS A 241 -15.72 -3.12 1.28
CA LYS A 241 -16.33 -3.10 2.61
C LYS A 241 -17.05 -4.39 2.96
N ASN A 242 -17.73 -4.99 1.99
CA ASN A 242 -18.51 -6.20 2.18
C ASN A 242 -17.72 -7.49 1.90
N LEU A 243 -16.39 -7.39 1.75
CA LEU A 243 -15.55 -8.55 1.47
C LEU A 243 -15.54 -9.52 2.66
N SER A 244 -16.08 -10.72 2.42
CA SER A 244 -16.06 -11.83 3.38
C SER A 244 -14.76 -12.65 3.30
N LEU A 245 -14.54 -13.55 4.26
CA LEU A 245 -13.39 -14.46 4.24
C LEU A 245 -13.43 -15.42 3.04
N ASP A 246 -14.60 -15.92 2.67
CA ASP A 246 -14.76 -16.79 1.51
C ASP A 246 -14.50 -16.03 0.21
N ASP A 247 -14.91 -14.77 0.15
CA ASP A 247 -14.59 -13.89 -0.97
C ASP A 247 -13.11 -13.53 -0.97
N PHE A 248 -12.39 -13.54 0.14
CA PHE A 248 -10.94 -13.38 0.09
C PHE A 248 -10.24 -14.61 -0.52
N ARG A 249 -10.67 -15.82 -0.14
CA ARG A 249 -10.04 -17.07 -0.61
C ARG A 249 -10.25 -17.35 -2.09
N LYS A 250 -11.34 -16.84 -2.65
CA LYS A 250 -11.61 -16.92 -4.08
C LYS A 250 -10.81 -15.85 -4.88
N LEU A 251 -10.26 -14.80 -4.22
CA LEU A 251 -9.72 -13.61 -4.91
C LEU A 251 -8.44 -13.92 -5.64
N GLY A 252 -7.66 -14.89 -5.18
CA GLY A 252 -6.44 -15.33 -5.82
C GLY A 252 -6.22 -16.82 -5.65
N ALA A 253 -5.18 -17.34 -6.28
CA ALA A 253 -4.73 -18.72 -6.08
C ALA A 253 -4.01 -18.91 -4.74
N ASN A 254 -3.62 -17.83 -4.08
CA ASN A 254 -2.97 -17.83 -2.76
C ASN A 254 -3.31 -16.54 -1.97
N PRO A 255 -3.04 -16.50 -0.64
CA PRO A 255 -3.37 -15.33 0.18
C PRO A 255 -2.67 -14.04 -0.26
N LEU A 256 -1.44 -14.13 -0.78
CA LEU A 256 -0.67 -12.97 -1.25
C LEU A 256 -1.29 -12.35 -2.50
N GLU A 257 -1.71 -13.17 -3.46
CA GLU A 257 -2.39 -12.73 -4.67
C GLU A 257 -3.75 -12.09 -4.33
N ALA A 258 -4.52 -12.71 -3.42
CA ALA A 258 -5.79 -12.15 -2.97
C ALA A 258 -5.61 -10.76 -2.33
N ALA A 259 -4.61 -10.61 -1.44
CA ALA A 259 -4.25 -9.33 -0.85
C ALA A 259 -3.75 -8.32 -1.91
N GLY A 260 -3.00 -8.79 -2.90
CA GLY A 260 -2.55 -8.00 -4.05
C GLY A 260 -3.71 -7.40 -4.84
N ARG A 261 -4.75 -8.20 -5.16
CA ARG A 261 -5.93 -7.71 -5.89
C ARG A 261 -6.72 -6.66 -5.10
N ILE A 262 -6.78 -6.77 -3.78
CA ILE A 262 -7.41 -5.76 -2.93
C ILE A 262 -6.60 -4.45 -2.96
N TRP A 263 -5.28 -4.56 -2.85
CA TRP A 263 -4.38 -3.41 -2.95
C TRP A 263 -4.52 -2.69 -4.30
N GLU A 264 -4.50 -3.44 -5.39
CA GLU A 264 -4.72 -2.90 -6.75
C GLU A 264 -6.06 -2.18 -6.84
N LYS A 265 -7.13 -2.76 -6.30
CA LYS A 265 -8.46 -2.15 -6.32
C LYS A 265 -8.53 -0.83 -5.55
N ILE A 266 -7.83 -0.73 -4.41
CA ILE A 266 -7.73 0.51 -3.64
C ILE A 266 -6.88 1.56 -4.39
N ASN A 267 -5.83 1.14 -5.09
CA ASN A 267 -5.02 2.05 -5.90
C ASN A 267 -5.76 2.53 -7.15
N LEU A 268 -6.60 1.70 -7.78
CA LEU A 268 -7.45 2.15 -8.89
C LEU A 268 -8.42 3.26 -8.45
N LEU A 269 -8.85 3.26 -7.18
CA LEU A 269 -9.63 4.37 -6.62
C LEU A 269 -8.77 5.64 -6.44
N GLU A 270 -7.46 5.50 -6.23
CA GLU A 270 -6.53 6.64 -6.16
C GLU A 270 -6.43 7.37 -7.51
N ASP A 271 -6.47 6.63 -8.62
CA ASP A 271 -6.47 7.19 -9.98
C ASP A 271 -7.71 8.08 -10.22
N GLU A 272 -8.82 7.84 -9.53
CA GLU A 272 -10.00 8.72 -9.55
C GLU A 272 -9.80 9.94 -8.64
N SER A 273 -9.41 9.72 -7.38
CA SER A 273 -8.99 10.78 -6.46
C SER A 273 -8.36 10.22 -5.18
N LEU A 274 -7.54 11.02 -4.51
CA LEU A 274 -7.03 10.69 -3.17
C LEU A 274 -8.15 10.47 -2.13
N ILE A 275 -9.29 11.15 -2.28
CA ILE A 275 -10.46 10.97 -1.41
C ILE A 275 -11.07 9.57 -1.61
N LYS A 276 -11.14 9.11 -2.86
CA LYS A 276 -11.63 7.77 -3.21
C LYS A 276 -10.69 6.67 -2.70
N ARG A 277 -9.37 6.88 -2.75
CA ARG A 277 -8.40 5.99 -2.08
C ARG A 277 -8.70 5.88 -0.59
N ASP A 278 -8.89 7.00 0.11
CA ASP A 278 -9.17 7.02 1.55
C ASP A 278 -10.53 6.34 1.87
N GLU A 279 -11.55 6.54 1.04
CA GLU A 279 -12.81 5.76 1.10
C GLU A 279 -12.56 4.25 0.98
N GLY A 280 -11.71 3.82 0.04
CA GLY A 280 -11.30 2.43 -0.15
C GLY A 280 -10.55 1.87 1.07
N VAL A 281 -9.63 2.62 1.66
CA VAL A 281 -8.90 2.22 2.89
C VAL A 281 -9.85 2.10 4.08
N ARG A 282 -10.78 3.05 4.24
CA ARG A 282 -11.82 2.97 5.29
C ARG A 282 -12.73 1.77 5.10
N ALA A 283 -13.16 1.51 3.86
CA ALA A 283 -13.95 0.34 3.52
C ALA A 283 -13.20 -0.96 3.86
N TRP A 284 -11.92 -1.05 3.50
CA TRP A 284 -11.08 -2.21 3.82
C TRP A 284 -11.00 -2.45 5.33
N ARG A 285 -10.78 -1.40 6.13
CA ARG A 285 -10.75 -1.51 7.60
C ARG A 285 -12.08 -1.97 8.20
N GLN A 286 -13.19 -1.74 7.49
CA GLN A 286 -14.52 -2.18 7.90
C GLN A 286 -14.87 -3.60 7.42
N SER A 287 -14.08 -4.18 6.52
CA SER A 287 -14.30 -5.54 6.02
C SER A 287 -14.27 -6.58 7.13
N GLU A 288 -15.01 -7.66 6.94
CA GLU A 288 -15.04 -8.79 7.88
C GLU A 288 -13.64 -9.34 8.11
N ILE A 289 -12.87 -9.47 7.03
CA ILE A 289 -11.52 -10.04 7.07
C ILE A 289 -10.52 -9.17 7.85
N CYS A 290 -10.55 -7.84 7.65
CA CYS A 290 -9.68 -6.95 8.42
C CYS A 290 -10.06 -6.91 9.90
N ARG A 291 -11.36 -6.97 10.23
CA ARG A 291 -11.82 -7.09 11.62
C ARG A 291 -11.37 -8.42 12.24
N LEU A 292 -11.43 -9.51 11.48
CA LEU A 292 -10.98 -10.82 11.92
C LEU A 292 -9.47 -10.80 12.23
N TYR A 293 -8.66 -10.23 11.35
CA TYR A 293 -7.24 -9.98 11.56
C TYR A 293 -6.96 -9.22 12.86
N LEU A 294 -7.64 -8.09 13.07
CA LEU A 294 -7.49 -7.30 14.30
C LEU A 294 -7.90 -8.09 15.55
N SER A 295 -8.97 -8.89 15.47
CA SER A 295 -9.43 -9.70 16.60
C SER A 295 -8.45 -10.80 16.98
N MET A 296 -7.84 -11.46 15.99
CA MET A 296 -6.84 -12.51 16.21
C MET A 296 -5.53 -11.93 16.72
N GLY A 297 -5.10 -10.77 16.21
CA GLY A 297 -3.94 -10.05 16.71
C GLY A 297 -4.12 -9.60 18.16
N ALA A 298 -5.30 -9.08 18.52
CA ALA A 298 -5.62 -8.71 19.90
C ALA A 298 -5.61 -9.93 20.85
N GLU A 299 -6.16 -11.07 20.42
CA GLU A 299 -6.16 -12.32 21.20
C GLU A 299 -4.74 -12.87 21.39
N SER A 300 -3.91 -12.85 20.34
CA SER A 300 -2.50 -13.23 20.41
C SER A 300 -1.74 -12.39 21.46
N MET A 301 -1.98 -11.07 21.48
CA MET A 301 -1.35 -10.17 22.44
C MET A 301 -1.88 -10.36 23.87
N ALA A 302 -3.20 -10.57 24.03
CA ALA A 302 -3.84 -10.76 25.33
C ALA A 302 -3.42 -12.08 25.98
N GLU A 303 -3.37 -13.16 25.19
CA GLU A 303 -3.03 -14.50 25.68
C GLU A 303 -1.52 -14.79 25.65
N LYS A 304 -0.71 -13.89 25.08
CA LYS A 304 0.74 -14.05 24.86
C LYS A 304 1.08 -15.33 24.09
N LYS A 305 0.24 -15.68 23.12
CA LYS A 305 0.38 -16.86 22.26
C LYS A 305 0.74 -16.45 20.84
N THR A 306 1.42 -17.32 20.12
CA THR A 306 1.71 -17.09 18.70
C THR A 306 0.42 -17.16 17.86
N VAL A 307 0.43 -16.53 16.69
CA VAL A 307 -0.71 -16.55 15.76
C VAL A 307 -1.09 -17.98 15.37
N GLU A 308 -0.11 -18.86 15.18
CA GLU A 308 -0.30 -20.30 14.91
C GLU A 308 -1.08 -20.98 16.05
N GLN A 309 -0.76 -20.69 17.31
CA GLN A 309 -1.45 -21.24 18.47
C GLN A 309 -2.89 -20.71 18.59
N ILE A 310 -3.10 -19.42 18.30
CA ILE A 310 -4.45 -18.83 18.26
C ILE A 310 -5.28 -19.45 17.15
N PHE A 311 -4.69 -19.68 15.97
CA PHE A 311 -5.33 -20.38 14.87
C PHE A 311 -5.80 -21.78 15.29
N LEU A 312 -4.92 -22.59 15.90
CA LEU A 312 -5.29 -23.94 16.37
C LEU A 312 -6.39 -23.90 17.44
N SER A 313 -6.33 -22.93 18.36
CA SER A 313 -7.36 -22.69 19.39
C SER A 313 -8.70 -22.34 18.76
N ARG A 314 -8.72 -21.42 17.80
CA ARG A 314 -9.96 -21.02 17.11
C ARG A 314 -10.53 -22.11 16.20
N LYS A 315 -9.66 -22.84 15.50
CA LYS A 315 -10.04 -23.98 14.65
C LYS A 315 -10.70 -25.09 15.47
N SER A 316 -10.11 -25.45 16.62
CA SER A 316 -10.71 -26.44 17.54
C SER A 316 -12.01 -25.96 18.19
N ALA A 317 -12.14 -24.65 18.42
CA ALA A 317 -13.36 -24.03 18.97
C ALA A 317 -14.45 -23.73 17.92
N GLY A 318 -14.22 -23.99 16.62
CA GLY A 318 -15.16 -23.67 15.55
C GLY A 318 -15.42 -22.18 15.35
N LYS A 319 -14.51 -21.30 15.81
CA LYS A 319 -14.62 -19.85 15.63
C LYS A 319 -14.05 -19.44 14.27
N PRO A 320 -14.52 -18.34 13.64
CA PRO A 320 -13.87 -17.79 12.46
C PRO A 320 -12.38 -17.54 12.69
N PHE A 321 -11.55 -17.93 11.74
CA PHE A 321 -10.10 -17.86 11.82
C PHE A 321 -9.48 -17.51 10.47
N LEU A 322 -8.29 -16.92 10.53
CA LEU A 322 -7.36 -16.79 9.42
C LEU A 322 -6.27 -17.84 9.58
N VAL A 323 -5.86 -18.46 8.47
CA VAL A 323 -4.63 -19.26 8.49
C VAL A 323 -3.41 -18.35 8.69
N PRO A 324 -2.27 -18.86 9.20
CA PRO A 324 -1.08 -18.03 9.43
C PRO A 324 -0.63 -17.25 8.19
N GLU A 325 -0.73 -17.85 7.00
CA GLU A 325 -0.37 -17.23 5.72
C GLU A 325 -1.33 -16.10 5.34
N GLU A 326 -2.63 -16.26 5.59
CA GLU A 326 -3.66 -15.22 5.43
C GLU A 326 -3.37 -14.04 6.35
N PHE A 327 -3.07 -14.33 7.61
CA PHE A 327 -2.78 -13.31 8.62
C PHE A 327 -1.57 -12.46 8.20
N ASN A 328 -0.49 -13.10 7.74
CA ASN A 328 0.72 -12.42 7.28
C ASN A 328 0.46 -11.58 6.02
N ALA A 329 -0.26 -12.11 5.04
CA ALA A 329 -0.61 -11.38 3.82
C ALA A 329 -1.45 -10.12 4.12
N ILE A 330 -2.40 -10.22 5.05
CA ILE A 330 -3.23 -9.09 5.51
C ILE A 330 -2.38 -8.08 6.30
N ALA A 331 -1.44 -8.53 7.13
CA ALA A 331 -0.52 -7.65 7.85
C ALA A 331 0.32 -6.81 6.88
N ASP A 332 0.88 -7.44 5.84
CA ASP A 332 1.64 -6.75 4.81
C ASP A 332 0.78 -5.76 4.00
N LEU A 333 -0.45 -6.13 3.67
CA LEU A 333 -1.41 -5.22 3.03
C LEU A 333 -1.70 -4.00 3.91
N ASN A 334 -2.00 -4.22 5.19
CA ASN A 334 -2.29 -3.13 6.13
C ASN A 334 -1.11 -2.19 6.30
N ARG A 335 0.13 -2.72 6.30
CA ARG A 335 1.34 -1.91 6.29
C ARG A 335 1.40 -1.02 5.04
N LYS A 336 1.15 -1.58 3.85
CA LYS A 336 1.13 -0.81 2.58
C LYS A 336 0.06 0.28 2.54
N LEU A 337 -1.07 0.10 3.22
CA LEU A 337 -2.18 1.07 3.23
C LEU A 337 -2.03 2.16 4.31
N THR A 338 -1.00 2.08 5.16
CA THR A 338 -0.72 3.08 6.20
C THR A 338 0.23 4.17 5.71
N TYR A 339 1.06 3.85 4.71
CA TYR A 339 1.93 4.78 3.99
C TYR A 339 1.26 5.28 2.71
#